data_AF-A0A7U9R8B5-F1
#
_entry.id   AF-A0A7U9R8B5-F1
#
_cell.length_a   1.000
_cell.length_b   1.000
_cell.length_c   1.000
_cell.angle_alpha   90.00
_cell.angle_beta   90.00
_cell.angle_gamma   90.00
#
_symmetry.space_group_name_H-M   'P 1'
#
loop_
_entity.id
_entity.type
_entity.pdbx_description
1 polymer ?
#
loop_
_entity_poly.entity_id
_entity_poly.type
_entity_poly.pdbx_seq_one_letter_code
_entity_poly.pdbx_strand_id
1 'polypeptide(L)'
;MKKAIKGNFGYLAAKKRWVIIRTLIFFGISLAVFAAGYITTGTRKNLLTVVAVLGCLPACKSLVNMIMLIRAAGCSQKAKESLAPMEGRLIGMYDMYFTSYQKNFAVSHMIVEGDIILGYAESPSCDLKACEEHLQMMLKQGGFKNMTVKISNDLKTYGTQLKNLNEMKKEHDPVKDDEVRVLLYDISL
;
A
#
# COMPACT_ATOMS: atom_id res chain seq x y z
N MET A 1 -8.02 -16.01 -12.48
CA MET A 1 -7.13 -14.95 -11.95
C MET A 1 -7.16 -15.04 -10.43
N LYS A 2 -6.05 -15.41 -9.76
CA LYS A 2 -5.99 -15.39 -8.28
C LYS A 2 -6.22 -13.94 -7.82
N LYS A 3 -7.22 -13.70 -6.97
CA LYS A 3 -7.40 -12.38 -6.32
C LYS A 3 -6.10 -12.10 -5.56
N ALA A 4 -5.40 -11.05 -5.93
CA ALA A 4 -4.27 -10.60 -5.15
C ALA A 4 -4.83 -10.06 -3.82
N ILE A 5 -4.52 -10.76 -2.73
CA ILE A 5 -4.95 -10.39 -1.38
C ILE A 5 -3.92 -9.41 -0.84
N LYS A 6 -4.39 -8.35 -0.17
CA LYS A 6 -3.56 -7.34 0.47
C LYS A 6 -2.61 -8.01 1.47
N GLY A 7 -1.34 -7.62 1.48
CA GLY A 7 -0.32 -8.31 2.27
C GLY A 7 0.42 -9.43 1.55
N ASN A 8 0.07 -9.77 0.30
CA ASN A 8 0.79 -10.77 -0.47
C ASN A 8 1.73 -10.13 -1.49
N PHE A 9 2.86 -10.81 -1.75
CA PHE A 9 3.84 -10.36 -2.73
C PHE A 9 3.22 -10.20 -4.12
N GLY A 10 3.47 -9.06 -4.76
CA GLY A 10 2.96 -8.71 -6.07
C GLY A 10 1.54 -8.14 -6.06
N TYR A 11 0.92 -7.93 -4.89
CA TYR A 11 -0.40 -7.30 -4.76
C TYR A 11 -0.40 -5.92 -5.40
N LEU A 12 0.61 -5.12 -5.12
CA LEU A 12 0.71 -3.76 -5.61
C LEU A 12 0.90 -3.72 -7.14
N ALA A 13 1.65 -4.68 -7.68
CA ALA A 13 1.85 -4.82 -9.13
C ALA A 13 0.56 -5.24 -9.86
N ALA A 14 -0.21 -6.18 -9.28
CA ALA A 14 -1.49 -6.60 -9.82
C ALA A 14 -2.52 -5.45 -9.78
N LYS A 15 -2.60 -4.74 -8.65
CA LYS A 15 -3.48 -3.58 -8.46
C LYS A 15 -3.15 -2.45 -9.42
N LYS A 16 -1.85 -2.17 -9.65
CA LYS A 16 -1.38 -1.19 -10.63
C LYS A 16 -1.96 -1.44 -12.02
N ARG A 17 -1.88 -2.68 -12.55
CA ARG A 17 -2.43 -3.02 -13.87
C ARG A 17 -3.94 -2.78 -13.96
N TRP A 18 -4.69 -3.19 -12.94
CA TRP A 18 -6.14 -2.98 -12.90
C TRP A 18 -6.53 -1.49 -12.86
N VAL A 19 -5.83 -0.70 -12.06
CA VAL A 19 -6.10 0.75 -11.95
C VAL A 19 -5.74 1.48 -13.26
N ILE A 20 -4.66 1.07 -13.95
CA ILE A 20 -4.30 1.62 -15.27
C ILE A 20 -5.44 1.38 -16.27
N ILE A 21 -5.90 0.13 -16.41
CA ILE A 21 -6.96 -0.23 -17.34
C ILE A 21 -8.24 0.55 -17.03
N ARG A 22 -8.63 0.61 -15.75
CA ARG A 22 -9.83 1.34 -15.31
C ARG A 22 -9.72 2.84 -15.60
N THR A 23 -8.55 3.44 -15.38
CA THR A 23 -8.30 4.86 -15.64
C THR A 23 -8.42 5.16 -17.14
N LEU A 24 -7.85 4.31 -18.01
CA LEU A 24 -7.98 4.45 -19.46
C LEU A 24 -9.43 4.34 -19.93
N ILE A 25 -10.22 3.42 -19.35
CA ILE A 25 -11.65 3.28 -19.67
C ILE A 25 -12.43 4.55 -19.28
N PHE A 26 -12.24 5.08 -18.07
CA PHE A 26 -12.95 6.28 -17.63
C PHE A 26 -12.61 7.52 -18.45
N PHE A 27 -11.34 7.70 -18.81
CA PHE A 27 -10.93 8.76 -19.73
C PHE A 27 -11.52 8.53 -21.13
N GLY A 28 -11.50 7.29 -21.62
CA GLY A 28 -12.07 6.92 -22.92
C GLY A 28 -13.56 7.24 -23.03
N ILE A 29 -14.35 6.89 -22.00
CA ILE A 29 -15.79 7.20 -21.95
C ILE A 29 -16.02 8.71 -21.95
N SER A 30 -15.32 9.45 -21.09
CA SER A 30 -15.46 10.91 -21.00
C SER A 30 -15.12 11.59 -22.33
N LEU A 31 -14.07 11.11 -23.01
CA LEU A 31 -13.61 11.64 -24.29
C LEU A 31 -14.56 11.26 -25.44
N ALA A 32 -15.14 10.06 -25.42
CA ALA A 32 -16.16 9.63 -26.38
C ALA A 32 -17.44 10.45 -26.26
N VAL A 33 -17.92 10.72 -25.03
CA VAL A 33 -19.10 11.58 -24.79
C VAL A 33 -18.82 13.01 -25.23
N PHE A 34 -17.63 13.53 -24.97
CA PHE A 34 -17.22 14.85 -25.45
C PHE A 34 -17.19 14.92 -26.99
N ALA A 35 -16.56 13.94 -27.65
CA ALA A 35 -16.48 13.88 -29.11
C ALA A 35 -17.88 13.76 -29.73
N ALA A 36 -18.75 12.90 -29.20
CA ALA A 36 -20.14 12.77 -29.65
C ALA A 36 -20.91 14.09 -29.50
N GLY A 37 -20.78 14.79 -28.36
CA GLY A 37 -21.41 16.08 -28.14
C GLY A 37 -20.89 17.18 -29.08
N TYR A 38 -19.60 17.17 -29.40
CA TYR A 38 -19.00 18.11 -30.32
C TYR A 38 -19.44 17.87 -31.77
N ILE A 39 -19.44 16.62 -32.22
CA ILE A 39 -19.84 16.24 -33.59
C ILE A 39 -21.34 16.50 -33.83
N THR A 40 -22.19 16.16 -32.86
CA THR A 40 -23.65 16.31 -33.02
C THR A 40 -24.13 17.76 -32.98
N THR A 41 -23.51 18.60 -32.16
CA THR A 41 -24.06 19.93 -31.86
C THR A 41 -23.20 21.08 -32.42
N GLY A 42 -21.98 20.79 -32.90
CA GLY A 42 -21.07 21.78 -33.51
C GLY A 42 -20.55 22.88 -32.57
N THR A 43 -21.02 22.90 -31.31
CA THR A 43 -20.66 23.92 -30.32
C THR A 43 -20.15 23.27 -29.04
N ARG A 44 -19.30 23.99 -28.29
CA ARG A 44 -18.67 23.48 -27.06
C ARG A 44 -19.49 23.73 -25.79
N LYS A 45 -20.70 24.31 -25.91
CA LYS A 45 -21.55 24.74 -24.79
C LYS A 45 -22.84 23.91 -24.73
N ASN A 46 -22.72 22.60 -24.60
CA ASN A 46 -23.87 21.69 -24.59
C ASN A 46 -23.93 20.84 -23.33
N LEU A 47 -25.12 20.35 -23.00
CA LEU A 47 -25.34 19.44 -21.86
C LEU A 47 -24.41 18.22 -21.91
N LEU A 48 -24.13 17.69 -23.11
CA LEU A 48 -23.19 16.59 -23.32
C LEU A 48 -21.75 16.94 -22.91
N THR A 49 -21.31 18.18 -23.16
CA THR A 49 -20.00 18.65 -22.70
C THR A 49 -19.95 18.82 -21.19
N VAL A 50 -21.04 19.23 -20.54
CA VAL A 50 -21.13 19.31 -19.07
C VAL A 50 -21.04 17.90 -18.46
N VAL A 51 -21.78 16.94 -19.01
CA VAL A 51 -21.71 15.53 -18.58
C VAL A 51 -20.31 14.96 -18.77
N ALA A 52 -19.63 15.29 -19.87
CA ALA A 52 -18.24 14.87 -20.10
C ALA A 52 -17.27 15.45 -19.06
N VAL A 53 -17.41 16.73 -18.68
CA VAL A 53 -16.57 17.34 -17.62
C VAL A 53 -16.84 16.69 -16.27
N LEU A 54 -18.10 16.43 -15.93
CA LEU A 54 -18.46 15.71 -14.70
C LEU A 54 -17.91 14.28 -14.69
N GLY A 55 -17.94 13.59 -15.84
CA GLY A 55 -17.33 12.27 -16.03
C GLY A 55 -15.81 12.27 -15.90
N CYS A 56 -15.16 13.41 -16.10
CA CYS A 56 -13.71 13.55 -15.93
C CYS A 56 -13.30 13.54 -14.44
N LEU A 57 -14.17 13.94 -13.50
CA LEU A 57 -13.87 13.93 -12.06
C LEU A 57 -13.48 12.53 -11.52
N PRO A 58 -14.27 11.45 -11.75
CA PRO A 58 -13.85 10.10 -11.35
C PRO A 58 -12.60 9.63 -12.12
N ALA A 59 -12.40 10.07 -13.37
CA ALA A 59 -11.21 9.75 -14.15
C ALA A 59 -9.94 10.36 -13.54
N CYS A 60 -9.99 11.64 -13.15
CA CYS A 60 -8.92 12.34 -12.45
C CYS A 60 -8.60 11.69 -11.10
N LYS A 61 -9.63 11.32 -10.31
CA LYS A 61 -9.42 10.58 -9.05
C LYS A 61 -8.72 9.24 -9.28
N SER A 62 -9.12 8.51 -10.32
CA SER A 62 -8.49 7.24 -10.70
C SER A 62 -7.04 7.43 -11.14
N LEU A 63 -6.73 8.51 -11.87
CA LEU A 63 -5.38 8.84 -12.31
C LEU A 63 -4.44 9.18 -11.14
N VAL A 64 -4.89 9.97 -10.17
CA VAL A 64 -4.08 10.24 -8.97
C VAL A 64 -3.75 8.94 -8.23
N ASN A 65 -4.74 8.05 -8.08
CA ASN A 65 -4.51 6.73 -7.50
C ASN A 65 -3.52 5.88 -8.32
N MET A 66 -3.62 5.92 -9.65
CA MET A 66 -2.64 5.29 -10.54
C MET A 66 -1.22 5.82 -10.30
N ILE A 67 -1.04 7.15 -10.24
CA ILE A 67 0.26 7.77 -10.00
C ILE A 67 0.80 7.37 -8.63
N MET A 68 -0.03 7.35 -7.59
CA MET A 68 0.36 6.89 -6.25
C MET A 68 0.84 5.44 -6.27
N LEU A 69 0.11 4.52 -6.90
CA LEU A 69 0.51 3.12 -7.03
C LEU A 69 1.77 2.94 -7.90
N ILE A 70 1.99 3.80 -8.89
CA ILE A 70 3.22 3.81 -9.69
C ILE A 70 4.43 4.17 -8.83
N ARG A 71 4.29 5.20 -8.00
CA ARG A 71 5.32 5.66 -7.05
C ARG A 71 5.54 4.70 -5.90
N ALA A 72 4.54 3.91 -5.54
CA ALA A 72 4.66 2.84 -4.59
C ALA A 72 5.56 1.73 -5.17
N ALA A 73 6.83 1.69 -4.74
CA ALA A 73 7.72 0.58 -4.99
C ALA A 73 7.30 -0.57 -4.06
N GLY A 74 6.87 -1.69 -4.64
CA GLY A 74 6.57 -2.90 -3.87
C GLY A 74 7.86 -3.61 -3.43
N CYS A 75 7.71 -4.75 -2.79
CA CYS A 75 8.81 -5.64 -2.45
C CYS A 75 9.49 -6.17 -3.71
N SER A 76 10.81 -6.07 -3.78
CA SER A 76 11.59 -6.70 -4.84
C SER A 76 11.62 -8.21 -4.65
N GLN A 77 11.73 -8.92 -5.77
CA GLN A 77 11.84 -10.38 -5.73
C GLN A 77 13.09 -10.85 -4.96
N LYS A 78 14.19 -10.08 -5.02
CA LYS A 78 15.43 -10.34 -4.28
C LYS A 78 15.23 -10.24 -2.77
N ALA A 79 14.50 -9.24 -2.29
CA ALA A 79 14.20 -9.12 -0.87
C ALA A 79 13.29 -10.25 -0.41
N LYS A 80 12.25 -10.60 -1.18
CA LYS A 80 11.40 -11.76 -0.86
C LYS A 80 12.20 -13.05 -0.73
N GLU A 81 13.05 -13.36 -1.72
CA GLU A 81 13.87 -14.58 -1.70
C GLU A 81 14.83 -14.63 -0.51
N SER A 82 15.30 -13.47 -0.05
CA SER A 82 16.15 -13.36 1.14
C SER A 82 15.36 -13.46 2.45
N LEU A 83 14.12 -12.97 2.49
CA LEU A 83 13.31 -12.87 3.71
C LEU A 83 12.44 -14.10 3.98
N ALA A 84 11.91 -14.74 2.95
CA ALA A 84 11.09 -15.95 3.06
C ALA A 84 11.73 -17.06 3.92
N PRO A 85 13.04 -17.39 3.80
CA PRO A 85 13.65 -18.39 4.68
C PRO A 85 13.88 -17.88 6.12
N MET A 86 13.82 -16.57 6.36
CA MET A 86 14.06 -15.95 7.66
C MET A 86 12.77 -15.71 8.47
N GLU A 87 11.61 -15.67 7.82
CA GLU A 87 10.30 -15.53 8.47
C GLU A 87 10.02 -16.67 9.46
N GLY A 88 10.34 -17.91 9.07
CA GLY A 88 10.13 -19.10 9.90
C GLY A 88 8.68 -19.21 10.42
N ARG A 89 8.46 -18.90 11.70
CA ARG A 89 7.12 -18.94 12.35
C ARG A 89 6.31 -17.65 12.21
N LEU A 90 6.96 -16.56 11.81
CA LEU A 90 6.38 -15.22 11.81
C LEU A 90 5.49 -15.01 10.60
N ILE A 91 4.39 -14.28 10.75
CA ILE A 91 3.47 -13.97 9.66
C ILE A 91 3.89 -12.67 8.98
N GLY A 92 4.51 -12.80 7.81
CA GLY A 92 4.95 -11.70 6.96
C GLY A 92 3.82 -11.03 6.18
N MET A 93 3.79 -9.70 6.23
CA MET A 93 2.94 -8.82 5.43
C MET A 93 3.80 -8.15 4.35
N TYR A 94 3.50 -8.44 3.09
CA TYR A 94 4.22 -7.90 1.94
C TYR A 94 3.48 -6.75 1.25
N ASP A 95 4.22 -5.90 0.55
CA ASP A 95 3.68 -4.83 -0.31
C ASP A 95 2.75 -3.85 0.44
N MET A 96 3.16 -3.44 1.64
CA MET A 96 2.42 -2.50 2.46
C MET A 96 2.72 -1.06 2.03
N TYR A 97 1.67 -0.26 1.83
CA TYR A 97 1.82 1.15 1.45
C TYR A 97 0.99 2.02 2.38
N PHE A 98 1.66 2.79 3.22
CA PHE A 98 1.02 3.68 4.19
C PHE A 98 1.09 5.12 3.68
N THR A 99 0.03 5.89 3.88
CA THR A 99 -0.03 7.28 3.43
C THR A 99 -0.39 8.19 4.59
N SER A 100 0.49 9.14 4.89
CA SER A 100 0.17 10.28 5.75
C SER A 100 -0.25 11.49 4.91
N TYR A 101 -0.72 12.56 5.56
CA TYR A 101 -1.07 13.80 4.88
C TYR A 101 0.08 14.43 4.08
N GLN A 102 1.33 14.22 4.50
CA GLN A 102 2.51 14.88 3.91
C GLN A 102 3.42 13.92 3.13
N LYS A 103 3.50 12.66 3.56
CA LYS A 103 4.45 11.67 3.04
C LYS A 103 3.79 10.32 2.84
N ASN A 104 4.30 9.57 1.86
CA ASN A 104 3.90 8.19 1.63
C ASN A 104 5.07 7.26 1.96
N PHE A 105 4.76 6.12 2.54
CA PHE A 105 5.72 5.15 3.06
C PHE A 105 5.47 3.79 2.40
N ALA A 106 6.40 3.39 1.54
CA ALA A 106 6.41 2.06 0.97
C ALA A 106 7.19 1.12 1.89
N VAL A 107 6.51 0.14 2.46
CA VAL A 107 7.10 -0.90 3.31
C VAL A 107 6.99 -2.23 2.56
N SER A 108 8.14 -2.74 2.15
CA SER A 108 8.25 -3.95 1.33
C SER A 108 7.85 -5.20 2.10
N HIS A 109 8.23 -5.27 3.38
CA HIS A 109 7.92 -6.40 4.25
C HIS A 109 7.71 -5.92 5.69
N MET A 110 6.73 -6.47 6.40
CA MET A 110 6.45 -6.14 7.79
C MET A 110 5.97 -7.37 8.54
N ILE A 111 6.28 -7.46 9.82
CA ILE A 111 5.78 -8.50 10.71
C ILE A 111 5.26 -7.88 12.02
N VAL A 112 4.34 -8.59 12.64
CA VAL A 112 3.80 -8.28 13.97
C VAL A 112 3.96 -9.51 14.85
N GLU A 113 4.57 -9.32 16.01
CA GLU A 113 4.76 -10.33 17.05
C GLU A 113 4.61 -9.67 18.43
N GLY A 114 3.46 -9.85 19.05
CA GLY A 114 3.08 -9.16 20.29
C GLY A 114 3.19 -7.65 20.16
N ASP A 115 3.91 -7.02 21.08
CA ASP A 115 4.10 -5.55 21.09
C ASP A 115 5.18 -5.05 20.11
N ILE A 116 5.81 -5.92 19.32
CA ILE A 116 6.91 -5.54 18.42
C ILE A 116 6.47 -5.66 16.96
N ILE A 117 6.68 -4.58 16.21
CA ILE A 117 6.44 -4.52 14.77
C ILE A 117 7.75 -4.21 14.08
N LEU A 118 8.20 -5.12 13.22
CA LEU A 118 9.42 -4.94 12.43
C LEU A 118 9.05 -4.76 10.96
N GLY A 119 9.45 -3.65 10.36
CA GLY A 119 9.27 -3.36 8.94
C GLY A 119 10.59 -3.20 8.18
N TYR A 120 10.53 -3.48 6.89
CA TYR A 120 11.59 -3.31 5.92
C TYR A 120 11.10 -2.44 4.76
N ALA A 121 11.81 -1.36 4.49
CA ALA A 121 11.53 -0.47 3.38
C ALA A 121 12.72 -0.46 2.41
N GLU A 122 12.52 -0.91 1.18
CA GLU A 122 13.56 -0.86 0.14
C GLU A 122 13.79 0.55 -0.41
N SER A 123 12.77 1.39 -0.37
CA SER A 123 12.82 2.69 -1.02
C SER A 123 13.73 3.64 -0.25
N PRO A 124 14.82 4.16 -0.87
CA PRO A 124 15.70 5.13 -0.23
C PRO A 124 15.00 6.49 -0.01
N SER A 125 13.88 6.73 -0.70
CA SER A 125 13.04 7.91 -0.50
C SER A 125 12.08 7.80 0.69
N CYS A 126 12.00 6.61 1.34
CA CYS A 126 11.17 6.40 2.50
C CYS A 126 11.86 6.97 3.75
N ASP A 127 11.22 7.96 4.38
CA ASP A 127 11.68 8.50 5.65
C ASP A 127 11.30 7.54 6.78
N LEU A 128 12.28 6.74 7.23
CA LEU A 128 12.07 5.67 8.20
C LEU A 128 11.51 6.18 9.53
N LYS A 129 12.02 7.31 10.03
CA LYS A 129 11.56 7.89 11.31
C LYS A 129 10.13 8.39 11.21
N ALA A 130 9.82 9.11 10.14
CA ALA A 130 8.45 9.57 9.92
C ALA A 130 7.48 8.39 9.71
N CYS A 131 7.94 7.29 9.11
CA CYS A 131 7.16 6.06 8.97
C CYS A 131 6.88 5.42 10.34
N GLU A 132 7.89 5.30 11.20
CA GLU A 132 7.75 4.76 12.56
C GLU A 132 6.77 5.60 13.38
N GLU A 133 6.93 6.91 13.40
CA GLU A 133 6.05 7.84 14.12
C GLU A 133 4.60 7.76 13.60
N HIS A 134 4.42 7.71 12.28
CA HIS A 134 3.11 7.60 11.67
C HIS A 134 2.42 6.29 12.06
N LEU A 135 3.11 5.16 11.95
CA LEU A 135 2.55 3.86 12.32
C LEU A 135 2.24 3.79 13.83
N GLN A 136 3.14 4.27 14.69
CA GLN A 136 2.87 4.34 16.13
C GLN A 136 1.65 5.20 16.45
N MET A 137 1.47 6.32 15.76
CA MET A 137 0.29 7.17 15.91
C MET A 137 -0.99 6.44 15.50
N MET A 138 -1.00 5.77 14.33
CA MET A 138 -2.16 5.04 13.84
C MET A 138 -2.52 3.86 14.74
N LEU A 139 -1.53 3.13 15.25
CA LEU A 139 -1.74 2.03 16.21
C LEU A 139 -2.35 2.52 17.52
N LYS A 140 -1.86 3.65 18.05
CA LYS A 140 -2.45 4.30 19.24
C LYS A 140 -3.89 4.74 19.01
N GLN A 141 -4.20 5.28 17.82
CA GLN A 141 -5.57 5.65 17.44
C GLN A 141 -6.48 4.43 17.32
N GLY A 142 -5.95 3.29 16.87
CA GLY A 142 -6.66 2.01 16.81
C GLY A 142 -6.80 1.29 18.16
N GLY A 143 -6.33 1.87 19.27
CA GLY A 143 -6.49 1.31 20.62
C GLY A 143 -5.31 0.47 21.11
N PHE A 144 -4.29 0.22 20.28
CA PHE A 144 -3.10 -0.53 20.66
C PHE A 144 -2.05 0.40 21.30
N LYS A 145 -2.04 0.41 22.63
CA LYS A 145 -1.07 1.16 23.43
C LYS A 145 0.15 0.27 23.70
N ASN A 146 1.35 0.85 23.62
CA ASN A 146 2.65 0.22 23.89
C ASN A 146 3.27 -0.64 22.77
N MET A 147 2.85 -0.46 21.51
CA MET A 147 3.55 -1.11 20.39
C MET A 147 4.84 -0.38 20.01
N THR A 148 5.90 -1.15 19.81
CA THR A 148 7.21 -0.68 19.32
C THR A 148 7.34 -0.98 17.84
N VAL A 149 7.33 0.07 17.03
CA VAL A 149 7.55 -0.03 15.57
C VAL A 149 9.01 0.29 15.26
N LYS A 150 9.67 -0.59 14.51
CA LYS A 150 11.03 -0.38 14.00
C LYS A 150 11.10 -0.68 12.51
N ILE A 151 11.55 0.28 11.72
CA ILE A 151 11.66 0.16 10.27
C ILE A 151 13.13 0.27 9.85
N SER A 152 13.62 -0.72 9.10
CA SER A 152 14.98 -0.76 8.57
C SER A 152 14.99 -0.65 7.05
N ASN A 153 16.00 -0.01 6.48
CA ASN A 153 16.24 0.00 5.03
C ASN A 153 17.36 -0.97 4.59
N ASP A 154 18.11 -1.53 5.55
CA ASP A 154 19.14 -2.53 5.30
C ASP A 154 18.59 -3.95 5.50
N LEU A 155 18.69 -4.76 4.45
CA LEU A 155 18.16 -6.12 4.41
C LEU A 155 18.88 -7.04 5.40
N LYS A 156 20.19 -6.85 5.60
CA LYS A 156 20.97 -7.68 6.54
C LYS A 156 20.57 -7.41 7.98
N THR A 157 20.49 -6.13 8.35
CA THR A 157 20.07 -5.68 9.68
C THR A 157 18.65 -6.18 9.99
N TYR A 158 17.74 -6.06 9.02
CA TYR A 158 16.37 -6.55 9.17
C TYR A 158 16.31 -8.08 9.31
N GLY A 159 17.07 -8.82 8.49
CA GLY A 159 17.15 -10.28 8.58
C GLY A 159 17.66 -10.78 9.94
N THR A 160 18.65 -10.11 10.52
CA THR A 160 19.12 -10.43 11.88
C THR A 160 18.05 -10.15 12.93
N GLN A 161 17.30 -9.05 12.81
CA GLN A 161 16.19 -8.74 13.72
C GLN A 161 15.07 -9.78 13.62
N LEU A 162 14.74 -10.24 12.41
CA LEU A 162 13.78 -11.32 12.17
C LEU A 162 14.21 -12.62 12.86
N LYS A 163 15.47 -13.04 12.66
CA LYS A 163 16.00 -14.25 13.29
C LYS A 163 15.94 -14.19 14.81
N ASN A 164 16.39 -13.08 15.39
CA ASN A 164 16.36 -12.87 16.84
C ASN A 164 14.92 -12.93 17.38
N LEU A 165 13.95 -12.35 16.67
CA LEU A 165 12.56 -12.37 17.08
C LEU A 165 11.93 -13.78 16.94
N ASN A 166 12.35 -14.53 15.93
CA ASN A 166 11.91 -15.90 15.73
C ASN A 166 12.42 -16.83 16.85
N GLU A 167 13.67 -16.64 17.30
CA GLU A 167 14.29 -17.35 18.43
C GLU A 167 13.69 -16.94 19.78
N MET A 168 13.35 -15.66 19.96
CA MET A 168 12.62 -15.18 21.13
C MET A 168 11.17 -15.64 21.07
N LYS A 169 10.90 -16.85 21.57
CA LYS A 169 9.54 -17.33 21.83
C LYS A 169 8.91 -16.51 22.96
N LYS A 170 8.32 -15.36 22.62
CA LYS A 170 7.44 -14.64 23.55
C LYS A 170 6.07 -15.31 23.50
N GLU A 171 5.57 -15.72 24.66
CA GLU A 171 4.14 -15.96 24.82
C GLU A 171 3.42 -14.65 24.53
N HIS A 172 2.67 -14.64 23.43
CA HIS A 172 1.82 -13.54 23.04
C HIS A 172 0.45 -14.10 22.67
N ASP A 173 -0.56 -13.24 22.72
CA ASP A 173 -1.91 -13.61 22.34
C ASP A 173 -2.04 -13.51 20.82
N PRO A 174 -2.16 -14.64 20.09
CA PRO A 174 -2.22 -14.62 18.63
C PRO A 174 -3.44 -13.86 18.10
N VAL A 175 -4.50 -13.73 18.92
CA VAL A 175 -5.71 -12.97 18.56
C VAL A 175 -5.41 -11.48 18.49
N LYS A 176 -4.64 -10.94 19.44
CA LYS A 176 -4.25 -9.53 19.44
C LYS A 176 -3.35 -9.20 18.26
N ASP A 177 -2.43 -10.08 17.94
CA ASP A 177 -1.55 -9.91 16.78
C ASP A 177 -2.35 -9.86 15.47
N ASP A 178 -3.39 -10.70 15.35
CA ASP A 178 -4.30 -10.66 14.21
C ASP A 178 -5.11 -9.37 14.15
N GLU A 179 -5.61 -8.85 15.28
CA GLU A 179 -6.31 -7.56 15.31
C GLU A 179 -5.40 -6.40 14.85
N VAL A 180 -4.13 -6.40 15.27
CA VAL A 180 -3.14 -5.42 14.82
C VAL A 180 -2.87 -5.56 13.32
N ARG A 181 -2.72 -6.79 12.81
CA ARG A 181 -2.54 -7.03 11.36
C ARG A 181 -3.74 -6.52 10.57
N VAL A 182 -4.96 -6.75 11.05
CA VAL A 182 -6.19 -6.23 10.43
C VAL A 182 -6.17 -4.71 10.37
N LEU A 183 -5.84 -4.03 11.47
CA LEU A 183 -5.72 -2.58 11.47
C LEU A 183 -4.66 -2.09 10.48
N LEU A 184 -3.48 -2.72 10.45
CA LEU A 184 -2.41 -2.40 9.51
C LEU A 184 -2.84 -2.62 8.05
N TYR A 185 -3.62 -3.67 7.78
CA TYR A 185 -4.24 -3.86 6.48
C TYR A 185 -5.24 -2.74 6.18
N ASP A 186 -6.08 -2.31 7.10
CA ASP A 186 -7.07 -1.27 6.83
C ASP A 186 -6.45 0.11 6.53
N ILE A 187 -5.37 0.48 7.23
CA ILE A 187 -4.71 1.79 7.06
C ILE A 187 -3.75 1.83 5.85
N SER A 188 -3.39 0.68 5.28
CA SER A 188 -2.57 0.62 4.07
C SER A 188 -3.43 0.72 2.80
N LEU A 189 -2.84 0.97 1.63
CA LEU A 189 -3.58 1.38 0.43
C LEU A 189 -4.13 0.24 -0.45
#